data_AF-A0A2Z4ZTL8-F1
#
_entry.id   AF-A0A2Z4ZTL8-F1
#
_cell.length_a   1.000
_cell.length_b   1.000
_cell.length_c   1.000
_cell.angle_alpha   90.00
_cell.angle_beta   90.00
_cell.angle_gamma   90.00
#
_symmetry.space_group_name_H-M   'P 1'
#
loop_
_entity.id
_entity.type
_entity.pdbx_description
1 polymer ?
#
loop_
_entity_poly.entity_id
_entity_poly.type
_entity_poly.pdbx_seq_one_letter_code
_entity_poly.pdbx_strand_id
1 'polypeptide(L)'
;MADYYTLLTDAGIAYETACKAAGTPIKLSQISVGDGGGTEYNPAATATALKREVWRGPLNALFQDENNPSWLLAEVTIPSDVGGWYVREAGIWTDTGILYAIVKYPESFKPVLATSGSGKEFYIRSIFETSNAELVTLLIDDTVVKATRAWVTGYVADELAKLDRKQSVRVATTANIVLSGAQAIDGVAVIAGNRVLVKSQTLAKDNGIYVAANGAWVRAKDADASVEVTSGLIVSVEEGTTLANTIWQLITDGVIVLGTTALAFQNITQGFAPINSPALQGTPTAQTAAQFDNTNKLATNLFVQRALGNLSAAIPITDTTSLTAAHCGFLLVGSVGLLGKTVTLPPISGLPTGATIHFSAGVADTTIAAAGSDIIGPNVGATGSTITSFAIDALDSITLVNVGSGWRMVGGSHLNKHSSQFGASLVANGYQRLPSGLIIQWGTAGNTNGFGTWTYPIAFPNAVFRVFASNDATASGANMYACGAHPSGTPKVSATIASQLATGGDAIFLFAIGY
;
A
#
# COMPACT_ATOMS: atom_id res chain seq x y z
N MET A 1 13.99 25.31 -72.55
CA MET A 1 13.63 26.25 -71.46
C MET A 1 12.30 25.75 -70.91
N ALA A 2 12.11 25.70 -69.60
CA ALA A 2 10.82 25.26 -69.05
C ALA A 2 9.70 26.18 -69.56
N ASP A 3 8.53 25.62 -69.90
CA ASP A 3 7.43 26.39 -70.50
C ASP A 3 6.88 27.46 -69.53
N TYR A 4 7.08 27.24 -68.22
CA TYR A 4 6.73 28.11 -67.09
C TYR A 4 7.89 28.19 -66.11
N TYR A 5 8.14 29.37 -65.55
CA TYR A 5 9.34 29.66 -64.77
C TYR A 5 9.14 30.87 -63.86
N THR A 6 10.02 31.02 -62.87
CA THR A 6 10.13 32.21 -62.02
C THR A 6 11.47 32.90 -62.29
N LEU A 7 11.46 34.22 -62.46
CA LEU A 7 12.66 35.04 -62.60
C LEU A 7 12.74 36.03 -61.43
N LEU A 8 13.92 36.17 -60.84
CA LEU A 8 14.22 37.35 -60.04
C LEU A 8 14.28 38.58 -60.96
N THR A 9 13.70 39.69 -60.52
CA THR A 9 13.80 40.95 -61.27
C THR A 9 15.13 41.64 -60.95
N ASP A 10 15.56 42.56 -61.81
CA ASP A 10 16.76 43.37 -61.58
C ASP A 10 16.62 44.19 -60.28
N ALA A 11 15.39 44.65 -59.98
CA ALA A 11 15.06 45.34 -58.74
C ALA A 11 15.10 44.42 -57.51
N GLY A 12 14.65 43.17 -57.65
CA GLY A 12 14.75 42.14 -56.62
C GLY A 12 16.20 41.79 -56.28
N ILE A 13 17.04 41.59 -57.31
CA ILE A 13 18.48 41.33 -57.14
C ILE A 13 19.19 42.52 -56.48
N ALA A 14 18.84 43.75 -56.86
CA ALA A 14 19.37 44.95 -56.22
C ALA A 14 18.96 45.05 -54.75
N TYR A 15 17.71 44.69 -54.42
CA TYR A 15 17.22 44.62 -53.04
C TYR A 15 17.94 43.54 -52.24
N GLU A 16 18.13 42.33 -52.78
CA GLU A 16 18.94 41.27 -52.15
C GLU A 16 20.36 41.78 -51.82
N THR A 17 21.00 42.44 -52.79
CA THR A 17 22.36 42.96 -52.66
C THR A 17 22.44 44.04 -51.58
N ALA A 18 21.44 44.94 -51.50
CA ALA A 18 21.37 45.99 -50.49
C ALA A 18 21.15 45.40 -49.08
N CYS A 19 20.22 44.46 -48.93
CA CYS A 19 19.98 43.75 -47.68
C CYS A 19 21.23 43.04 -47.18
N LYS A 20 21.95 42.35 -48.08
CA LYS A 20 23.23 41.67 -47.81
C LYS A 20 24.32 42.65 -47.36
N ALA A 21 24.48 43.78 -48.04
CA ALA A 21 25.47 44.80 -47.67
C ALA A 21 25.16 45.44 -46.31
N ALA A 22 23.88 45.57 -45.96
CA ALA A 22 23.42 46.17 -44.70
C ALA A 22 23.30 45.17 -43.53
N GLY A 23 23.44 43.86 -43.78
CA GLY A 23 23.19 42.82 -42.77
C GLY A 23 21.73 42.75 -42.31
N THR A 24 20.80 43.17 -43.16
CA THR A 24 19.36 43.22 -42.85
C THR A 24 18.60 42.10 -43.56
N PRO A 25 17.54 41.54 -42.95
CA PRO A 25 16.75 40.47 -43.56
C PRO A 25 16.02 40.92 -44.83
N ILE A 26 15.92 40.04 -45.82
CA ILE A 26 15.03 40.20 -46.98
C ILE A 26 13.58 39.94 -46.52
N LYS A 27 12.69 40.93 -46.66
CA LYS A 27 11.28 40.81 -46.26
C LYS A 27 10.36 40.74 -47.46
N LEU A 28 9.75 39.59 -47.68
CA LEU A 28 8.72 39.38 -48.71
C LEU A 28 7.34 39.33 -48.03
N SER A 29 6.40 40.14 -48.51
CA SER A 29 5.13 40.38 -47.80
C SER A 29 3.88 40.03 -48.62
N GLN A 30 3.95 40.11 -49.95
CA GLN A 30 2.76 40.00 -50.79
C GLN A 30 3.02 39.15 -52.04
N ILE A 31 1.97 38.48 -52.51
CA ILE A 31 1.90 37.90 -53.85
C ILE A 31 0.78 38.58 -54.62
N SER A 32 1.05 38.96 -55.86
CA SER A 32 0.06 39.41 -56.83
C SER A 32 -0.12 38.39 -57.94
N VAL A 33 -1.26 38.45 -58.61
CA VAL A 33 -1.54 37.71 -59.82
C VAL A 33 -2.14 38.61 -60.88
N GLY A 34 -1.89 38.26 -62.13
CA GLY A 34 -2.31 39.02 -63.30
C GLY A 34 -2.87 38.13 -64.40
N ASP A 35 -3.64 38.76 -65.28
CA ASP A 35 -4.23 38.12 -66.45
C ASP A 35 -3.40 38.31 -67.74
N GLY A 36 -2.17 38.84 -67.63
CA GLY A 36 -1.23 39.03 -68.75
C GLY A 36 -1.69 40.07 -69.78
N GLY A 37 -2.72 40.87 -69.48
CA GLY A 37 -3.38 41.74 -70.45
C GLY A 37 -4.27 40.97 -71.44
N GLY A 38 -4.76 39.79 -71.05
CA GLY A 38 -5.64 38.93 -71.83
C GLY A 38 -4.95 37.81 -72.62
N THR A 39 -3.62 37.86 -72.77
CA THR A 39 -2.83 36.84 -73.48
C THR A 39 -1.58 36.47 -72.70
N GLU A 40 -1.13 35.22 -72.82
CA GLU A 40 0.16 34.79 -72.27
C GLU A 40 1.32 35.59 -72.90
N TYR A 41 2.37 35.85 -72.11
CA TYR A 41 3.58 36.54 -72.57
C TYR A 41 4.80 35.99 -71.82
N ASN A 42 6.00 36.40 -72.25
CA ASN A 42 7.24 36.06 -71.55
C ASN A 42 7.67 37.23 -70.66
N PRO A 43 7.62 37.09 -69.32
CA PRO A 43 8.14 38.09 -68.40
C PRO A 43 9.66 38.28 -68.56
N ALA A 44 10.13 39.51 -68.37
CA ALA A 44 11.55 39.88 -68.40
C ALA A 44 12.04 40.30 -67.02
N ALA A 45 13.34 40.13 -66.75
CA ALA A 45 13.96 40.52 -65.47
C ALA A 45 13.86 42.03 -65.18
N THR A 46 13.72 42.86 -66.22
CA THR A 46 13.52 44.32 -66.09
C THR A 46 12.10 44.71 -65.62
N ALA A 47 11.20 43.74 -65.40
CA ALA A 47 9.84 44.02 -64.96
C ALA A 47 9.82 44.66 -63.56
N THR A 48 9.10 45.76 -63.43
CA THR A 48 8.85 46.45 -62.14
C THR A 48 7.42 46.29 -61.65
N ALA A 49 6.53 45.74 -62.48
CA ALA A 49 5.15 45.41 -62.17
C ALA A 49 4.66 44.27 -63.08
N LEU A 50 3.53 43.66 -62.68
CA LEU A 50 2.78 42.76 -63.56
C LEU A 50 2.21 43.52 -64.76
N LYS A 51 2.08 42.84 -65.91
CA LYS A 51 1.55 43.45 -67.14
C LYS A 51 0.10 43.90 -66.95
N ARG A 52 -0.71 43.10 -66.25
CA ARG A 52 -1.99 43.56 -65.69
C ARG A 52 -2.32 42.77 -64.43
N GLU A 53 -2.08 43.40 -63.29
CA GLU A 53 -2.49 42.88 -61.99
C GLU A 53 -4.02 42.87 -61.85
N VAL A 54 -4.56 41.74 -61.40
CA VAL A 54 -5.99 41.56 -61.14
C VAL A 54 -6.27 41.27 -59.67
N TRP A 55 -5.25 40.85 -58.91
CA TRP A 55 -5.35 40.66 -57.47
C TRP A 55 -3.97 40.75 -56.80
N ARG A 56 -3.96 41.23 -55.56
CA ARG A 56 -2.80 41.22 -54.68
C ARG A 56 -3.25 40.93 -53.26
N GLY A 57 -2.50 40.11 -52.56
CA GLY A 57 -2.74 39.79 -51.16
C GLY A 57 -1.45 39.49 -50.42
N PRO A 58 -1.54 39.35 -49.08
CA PRO A 58 -0.41 38.91 -48.27
C PRO A 58 0.02 37.50 -48.67
N LEU A 59 1.29 37.21 -48.45
CA LEU A 59 1.89 35.89 -48.70
C LEU A 59 1.43 34.90 -47.62
N ASN A 60 1.02 33.68 -47.99
CA ASN A 60 0.49 32.69 -47.05
C ASN A 60 1.58 31.86 -46.37
N ALA A 61 2.64 31.50 -47.09
CA ALA A 61 3.79 30.78 -46.56
C ALA A 61 5.02 31.04 -47.44
N LEU A 62 6.15 31.31 -46.78
CA LEU A 62 7.48 31.32 -47.40
C LEU A 62 8.30 30.28 -46.65
N PHE A 63 8.93 29.34 -47.34
CA PHE A 63 9.82 28.38 -46.69
C PHE A 63 10.98 27.98 -47.59
N GLN A 64 12.08 27.57 -46.94
CA GLN A 64 13.27 27.05 -47.60
C GLN A 64 13.07 25.55 -47.90
N ASP A 65 13.49 25.10 -49.07
CA ASP A 65 13.44 23.67 -49.42
C ASP A 65 14.45 22.86 -48.60
N GLU A 66 14.00 21.74 -48.04
CA GLU A 66 14.82 20.89 -47.16
C GLU A 66 15.98 20.20 -47.91
N ASN A 67 15.82 19.95 -49.22
CA ASN A 67 16.83 19.30 -50.06
C ASN A 67 17.73 20.29 -50.81
N ASN A 68 17.24 21.53 -51.02
CA ASN A 68 17.95 22.58 -51.73
C ASN A 68 17.90 23.89 -50.93
N PRO A 69 18.90 24.15 -50.08
CA PRO A 69 18.93 25.35 -49.25
C PRO A 69 18.81 26.65 -50.06
N SER A 70 19.24 26.70 -51.32
CA SER A 70 19.13 27.90 -52.17
C SER A 70 17.72 28.17 -52.72
N TRP A 71 16.77 27.24 -52.56
CA TRP A 71 15.41 27.38 -53.09
C TRP A 71 14.44 27.86 -52.02
N LEU A 72 13.70 28.92 -52.38
CA LEU A 72 12.58 29.42 -51.59
C LEU A 72 11.27 29.10 -52.29
N LEU A 73 10.31 28.63 -51.50
CA LEU A 73 8.95 28.38 -51.92
C LEU A 73 8.01 29.44 -51.36
N ALA A 74 7.38 30.21 -52.24
CA ALA A 74 6.36 31.18 -51.90
C ALA A 74 4.98 30.66 -52.28
N GLU A 75 4.04 30.72 -51.34
CA GLU A 75 2.68 30.24 -51.52
C GLU A 75 1.65 31.32 -51.20
N VAL A 76 0.56 31.35 -51.97
CA VAL A 76 -0.61 32.18 -51.69
C VAL A 76 -1.89 31.42 -52.00
N THR A 77 -2.92 31.65 -51.17
CA THR A 77 -4.26 31.16 -51.42
C THR A 77 -5.18 32.34 -51.71
N ILE A 78 -5.78 32.35 -52.90
CA ILE A 78 -6.74 33.38 -53.29
C ILE A 78 -8.13 32.98 -52.76
N PRO A 79 -8.78 33.82 -51.93
CA PRO A 79 -10.10 33.56 -51.39
C PRO A 79 -11.16 33.18 -52.45
N SER A 80 -12.18 32.43 -52.04
CA SER A 80 -13.19 31.89 -52.95
C SER A 80 -14.17 32.95 -53.50
N ASP A 81 -14.32 34.07 -52.80
CA ASP A 81 -15.12 35.25 -53.13
C ASP A 81 -14.41 36.22 -54.09
N VAL A 82 -13.16 35.96 -54.44
CA VAL A 82 -12.37 36.74 -55.40
C VAL A 82 -12.02 35.89 -56.63
N GLY A 83 -12.31 36.39 -57.83
CA GLY A 83 -12.07 35.67 -59.08
C GLY A 83 -12.84 36.22 -60.28
N GLY A 84 -13.05 35.38 -61.29
CA GLY A 84 -13.72 35.72 -62.54
C GLY A 84 -12.77 36.05 -63.69
N TRP A 85 -11.48 35.70 -63.56
CA TRP A 85 -10.41 36.04 -64.51
C TRP A 85 -9.43 34.87 -64.67
N TYR A 86 -8.64 34.92 -65.73
CA TYR A 86 -7.56 33.97 -65.98
C TYR A 86 -6.28 34.45 -65.28
N VAL A 87 -5.55 33.51 -64.67
CA VAL A 87 -4.21 33.73 -64.12
C VAL A 87 -3.19 33.35 -65.19
N ARG A 88 -2.23 34.24 -65.46
CA ARG A 88 -1.15 34.02 -66.44
C ARG A 88 0.22 34.50 -65.95
N GLU A 89 0.22 35.31 -64.91
CA GLU A 89 1.42 35.86 -64.28
C GLU A 89 1.20 35.95 -62.77
N ALA A 90 2.28 35.83 -62.01
CA ALA A 90 2.29 36.13 -60.59
C ALA A 90 3.53 36.94 -60.22
N GLY A 91 3.45 37.76 -59.18
CA GLY A 91 4.54 38.59 -58.70
C GLY A 91 4.73 38.40 -57.21
N ILE A 92 5.97 38.31 -56.76
CA ILE A 92 6.33 38.25 -55.34
C ILE A 92 6.92 39.60 -54.96
N TRP A 93 6.44 40.20 -53.87
CA TRP A 93 6.75 41.59 -53.51
C TRP A 93 7.39 41.71 -52.13
N THR A 94 8.30 42.67 -52.00
CA THR A 94 8.86 43.06 -50.70
C THR A 94 7.84 43.86 -49.87
N ASP A 95 8.10 44.02 -48.56
CA ASP A 95 7.35 44.94 -47.68
C ASP A 95 7.40 46.41 -48.12
N THR A 96 8.46 46.78 -48.84
CA THR A 96 8.66 48.11 -49.42
C THR A 96 8.03 48.30 -50.80
N GLY A 97 7.33 47.28 -51.33
CA GLY A 97 6.63 47.37 -52.62
C GLY A 97 7.51 47.15 -53.85
N ILE A 98 8.70 46.57 -53.70
CA ILE A 98 9.57 46.18 -54.81
C ILE A 98 9.10 44.83 -55.36
N LEU A 99 8.90 44.72 -56.68
CA LEU A 99 8.65 43.43 -57.32
C LEU A 99 9.92 42.60 -57.28
N TYR A 100 9.98 41.61 -56.40
CA TYR A 100 11.17 40.81 -56.13
C TYR A 100 11.36 39.70 -57.18
N ALA A 101 10.28 38.99 -57.51
CA ALA A 101 10.29 37.95 -58.52
C ALA A 101 9.01 38.00 -59.36
N ILE A 102 9.13 37.63 -60.64
CA ILE A 102 8.01 37.52 -61.57
C ILE A 102 7.90 36.09 -62.09
N VAL A 103 6.68 35.57 -62.10
CA VAL A 103 6.35 34.19 -62.43
C VAL A 103 5.56 34.17 -63.73
N LYS A 104 6.04 33.38 -64.70
CA LYS A 104 5.25 32.98 -65.86
C LYS A 104 4.38 31.80 -65.45
N TYR A 105 3.06 31.96 -65.44
CA TYR A 105 2.13 30.96 -64.89
C TYR A 105 1.24 30.38 -66.00
N PRO A 106 0.97 29.05 -66.00
CA PRO A 106 0.06 28.43 -66.96
C PRO A 106 -1.34 29.03 -66.88
N GLU A 107 -1.92 29.30 -68.06
CA GLU A 107 -3.28 29.82 -68.15
C GLU A 107 -4.24 28.99 -67.30
N SER A 108 -4.78 29.60 -66.26
CA SER A 108 -5.67 28.93 -65.32
C SER A 108 -6.83 29.83 -64.94
N PHE A 109 -8.06 29.35 -65.10
CA PHE A 109 -9.24 30.14 -64.74
C PHE A 109 -9.52 30.08 -63.23
N LYS A 110 -9.60 31.24 -62.58
CA LYS A 110 -10.01 31.37 -61.17
C LYS A 110 -11.51 31.68 -61.10
N PRO A 111 -12.39 30.72 -60.77
CA PRO A 111 -13.81 31.01 -60.59
C PRO A 111 -14.06 31.82 -59.31
N VAL A 112 -15.14 32.60 -59.32
CA VAL A 112 -15.66 33.33 -58.16
C VAL A 112 -16.98 32.72 -57.67
N LEU A 113 -17.14 32.64 -56.36
CA LEU A 113 -18.29 32.01 -55.70
C LEU A 113 -19.63 32.62 -56.15
N ALA A 114 -19.69 33.95 -56.34
CA ALA A 114 -20.92 34.69 -56.65
C ALA A 114 -21.58 34.30 -57.98
N THR A 115 -20.82 33.83 -58.97
CA THR A 115 -21.34 33.54 -60.32
C THR A 115 -21.29 32.07 -60.70
N SER A 116 -20.60 31.23 -59.91
CA SER A 116 -20.24 29.86 -60.34
C SER A 116 -20.86 28.75 -59.49
N GLY A 117 -21.54 29.07 -58.38
CA GLY A 117 -22.15 28.08 -57.47
C GLY A 117 -21.17 27.14 -56.73
N SER A 118 -19.86 27.27 -56.98
CA SER A 118 -18.78 26.53 -56.32
C SER A 118 -17.58 27.47 -56.11
N GLY A 119 -17.23 27.71 -54.85
CA GLY A 119 -16.03 28.46 -54.48
C GLY A 119 -14.86 27.49 -54.36
N LYS A 120 -13.92 27.55 -55.31
CA LYS A 120 -12.63 26.87 -55.17
C LYS A 120 -11.59 27.87 -54.68
N GLU A 121 -10.91 27.52 -53.59
CA GLU A 121 -9.65 28.16 -53.20
C GLU A 121 -8.61 27.84 -54.29
N PHE A 122 -7.88 28.86 -54.74
CA PHE A 122 -6.90 28.72 -55.82
C PHE A 122 -5.52 28.98 -55.25
N TYR A 123 -4.66 27.99 -55.44
CA TYR A 123 -3.39 27.88 -54.76
C TYR A 123 -2.26 28.04 -55.77
N ILE A 124 -1.40 29.03 -55.53
CA ILE A 124 -0.21 29.28 -56.34
C ILE A 124 1.00 28.99 -55.48
N ARG A 125 1.89 28.17 -56.04
CA ARG A 125 3.18 27.81 -55.48
C ARG A 125 4.25 28.23 -56.47
N SER A 126 5.19 29.06 -56.04
CA SER A 126 6.32 29.52 -56.84
C SER A 126 7.63 29.15 -56.17
N ILE A 127 8.55 28.53 -56.94
CA ILE A 127 9.92 28.23 -56.53
C ILE A 127 10.83 29.28 -57.17
N PHE A 128 11.74 29.86 -56.40
CA PHE A 128 12.82 30.70 -56.92
C PHE A 128 14.11 30.47 -56.15
N GLU A 129 15.24 30.66 -56.82
CA GLU A 129 16.57 30.51 -56.25
C GLU A 129 17.11 31.88 -55.83
N THR A 130 17.69 31.98 -54.64
CA THR A 130 18.38 33.21 -54.18
C THR A 130 19.88 32.98 -54.07
N SER A 131 20.66 34.05 -54.21
CA SER A 131 22.12 33.99 -54.22
C SER A 131 22.75 33.65 -52.86
N ASN A 132 21.99 33.72 -51.76
CA ASN A 132 22.37 33.19 -50.44
C ASN A 132 21.16 33.10 -49.49
N ALA A 133 20.63 31.89 -49.28
CA ALA A 133 19.49 31.67 -48.39
C ALA A 133 19.80 31.80 -46.89
N GLU A 134 21.08 31.87 -46.47
CA GLU A 134 21.47 32.04 -45.05
C GLU A 134 21.11 33.42 -44.47
N LEU A 135 20.89 34.44 -45.32
CA LEU A 135 20.56 35.82 -44.88
C LEU A 135 19.06 36.14 -44.95
N VAL A 136 18.22 35.19 -45.38
CA VAL A 136 16.76 35.33 -45.35
C VAL A 136 16.28 34.84 -43.99
N THR A 137 16.30 35.72 -42.97
CA THR A 137 15.60 35.38 -41.73
C THR A 137 14.10 35.51 -41.95
N LEU A 138 13.45 34.36 -41.86
CA LEU A 138 12.03 34.12 -42.06
C LEU A 138 11.22 34.81 -40.95
N LEU A 139 11.01 36.11 -41.05
CA LEU A 139 9.98 36.80 -40.26
C LEU A 139 8.66 36.60 -40.98
N ILE A 140 8.09 35.43 -40.77
CA ILE A 140 6.67 35.19 -41.01
C ILE A 140 5.88 36.16 -40.13
N ASP A 141 4.92 36.87 -40.72
CA ASP A 141 3.85 37.47 -39.94
C ASP A 141 2.88 36.35 -39.51
N ASP A 142 3.00 35.91 -38.25
CA ASP A 142 2.19 34.84 -37.66
C ASP A 142 0.68 35.14 -37.65
N THR A 143 0.25 36.35 -38.05
CA THR A 143 -1.17 36.69 -38.15
C THR A 143 -1.85 36.22 -39.43
N VAL A 144 -1.10 35.74 -40.45
CA VAL A 144 -1.65 35.42 -41.79
C VAL A 144 -1.34 34.00 -42.28
N VAL A 145 -0.46 33.24 -41.61
CA VAL A 145 -0.10 31.88 -42.05
C VAL A 145 -1.14 30.85 -41.62
N LYS A 146 -1.68 30.15 -42.61
CA LYS A 146 -2.57 29.00 -42.38
C LYS A 146 -1.75 27.72 -42.51
N ALA A 147 -1.53 27.03 -41.39
CA ALA A 147 -0.99 25.69 -41.42
C ALA A 147 -2.00 24.74 -42.10
N THR A 148 -1.51 23.85 -42.98
CA THR A 148 -2.39 22.83 -43.57
C THR A 148 -2.93 21.94 -42.44
N ARG A 149 -4.19 21.49 -42.55
CA ARG A 149 -4.78 20.59 -41.54
C ARG A 149 -3.93 19.34 -41.31
N ALA A 150 -3.33 18.82 -42.39
CA ALA A 150 -2.45 17.66 -42.35
C ALA A 150 -1.20 17.94 -41.52
N TRP A 151 -0.54 19.09 -41.73
CA TRP A 151 0.63 19.48 -40.95
C TRP A 151 0.30 19.62 -39.46
N VAL A 152 -0.79 20.32 -39.12
CA VAL A 152 -1.20 20.50 -37.71
C VAL A 152 -1.50 19.15 -37.06
N THR A 153 -2.23 18.27 -37.76
CA THR A 153 -2.58 16.94 -37.22
C THR A 153 -1.33 16.09 -37.01
N GLY A 154 -0.37 16.13 -37.95
CA GLY A 154 0.90 15.39 -37.84
C GLY A 154 1.77 15.93 -36.72
N TYR A 155 2.01 17.24 -36.68
CA TYR A 155 2.83 17.88 -35.66
C TYR A 155 2.28 17.63 -34.24
N VAL A 156 0.97 17.78 -34.04
CA VAL A 156 0.34 17.49 -32.73
C VAL A 156 0.48 16.01 -32.38
N ALA A 157 0.33 15.09 -33.33
CA ALA A 157 0.50 13.67 -33.07
C ALA A 157 1.95 13.33 -32.65
N ASP A 158 2.94 13.90 -33.34
CA ASP A 158 4.37 13.67 -33.06
C ASP A 158 4.78 14.28 -31.71
N GLU A 159 4.26 15.46 -31.35
CA GLU A 159 4.53 16.05 -30.03
C GLU A 159 3.85 15.27 -28.90
N LEU A 160 2.62 14.79 -29.10
CA LEU A 160 1.95 13.93 -28.12
C LEU A 160 2.68 12.59 -27.94
N ALA A 161 3.25 12.05 -29.02
CA ALA A 161 4.06 10.83 -28.98
C ALA A 161 5.33 10.98 -28.12
N LYS A 162 5.85 12.18 -27.90
CA LYS A 162 7.02 12.43 -27.03
C LYS A 162 6.70 12.47 -25.54
N LEU A 163 5.42 12.56 -25.15
CA LEU A 163 5.05 12.55 -23.74
C LEU A 163 5.32 11.18 -23.11
N ASP A 164 5.79 11.16 -21.86
CA ASP A 164 6.03 9.92 -21.13
C ASP A 164 4.74 9.13 -20.85
N ARG A 165 3.58 9.79 -20.76
CA ARG A 165 2.29 9.11 -20.58
C ARG A 165 1.75 8.63 -21.92
N LYS A 166 1.80 7.32 -22.14
CA LYS A 166 1.34 6.67 -23.37
C LYS A 166 -0.13 6.33 -23.31
N GLN A 167 -0.73 6.14 -24.48
CA GLN A 167 -2.06 5.57 -24.57
C GLN A 167 -2.07 4.18 -23.95
N SER A 168 -3.17 3.85 -23.27
CA SER A 168 -3.36 2.56 -22.63
C SER A 168 -3.16 1.39 -23.60
N VAL A 169 -2.80 0.26 -23.01
CA VAL A 169 -2.74 -1.02 -23.71
C VAL A 169 -3.89 -1.88 -23.24
N ARG A 170 -4.37 -2.73 -24.13
CA ARG A 170 -5.43 -3.66 -23.79
C ARG A 170 -4.97 -4.70 -22.77
N VAL A 171 -3.74 -5.22 -22.95
CA VAL A 171 -3.17 -6.24 -22.06
C VAL A 171 -1.65 -6.11 -21.97
N ALA A 172 -1.05 -6.71 -20.94
CA ALA A 172 0.39 -6.82 -20.77
C ALA A 172 0.86 -8.29 -20.73
N THR A 173 2.05 -8.57 -21.24
CA THR A 173 2.58 -9.94 -21.28
C THR A 173 2.96 -10.46 -19.90
N THR A 174 2.66 -11.73 -19.61
CA THR A 174 3.05 -12.45 -18.39
C THR A 174 4.25 -13.38 -18.59
N ALA A 175 4.60 -13.66 -19.84
CA ALA A 175 5.73 -14.49 -20.26
C ALA A 175 6.25 -14.04 -21.64
N ASN A 176 7.31 -14.69 -22.13
CA ASN A 176 7.84 -14.46 -23.47
C ASN A 176 6.82 -14.88 -24.54
N ILE A 177 6.62 -14.05 -25.56
CA ILE A 177 5.70 -14.32 -26.68
C ILE A 177 6.41 -14.25 -28.04
N VAL A 178 5.73 -14.75 -29.07
CA VAL A 178 6.08 -14.48 -30.46
C VAL A 178 5.37 -13.19 -30.89
N LEU A 179 6.12 -12.22 -31.39
CA LEU A 179 5.59 -10.92 -31.85
C LEU A 179 4.95 -11.03 -33.24
N SER A 180 4.00 -11.95 -33.39
CA SER A 180 3.27 -12.17 -34.64
C SER A 180 1.93 -12.90 -34.38
N GLY A 181 0.95 -12.63 -35.25
CA GLY A 181 -0.33 -13.34 -35.25
C GLY A 181 -1.24 -13.02 -34.05
N ALA A 182 -2.47 -13.51 -34.11
CA ALA A 182 -3.41 -13.44 -33.00
C ALA A 182 -3.09 -14.50 -31.93
N GLN A 183 -3.23 -14.16 -30.66
CA GLN A 183 -2.87 -15.03 -29.53
C GLN A 183 -3.57 -14.62 -28.24
N ALA A 184 -3.61 -15.51 -27.24
CA ALA A 184 -4.13 -15.20 -25.92
C ALA A 184 -3.00 -14.71 -25.00
N ILE A 185 -3.18 -13.56 -24.36
CA ILE A 185 -2.24 -12.98 -23.39
C ILE A 185 -3.02 -12.67 -22.11
N ASP A 186 -2.53 -13.16 -20.96
CA ASP A 186 -3.18 -12.99 -19.64
C ASP A 186 -4.69 -13.33 -19.62
N GLY A 187 -5.10 -14.34 -20.40
CA GLY A 187 -6.49 -14.76 -20.55
C GLY A 187 -7.34 -13.94 -21.53
N VAL A 188 -6.75 -12.95 -22.20
CA VAL A 188 -7.42 -12.06 -23.17
C VAL A 188 -7.00 -12.41 -24.61
N ALA A 189 -7.96 -12.59 -25.52
CA ALA A 189 -7.68 -12.81 -26.94
C ALA A 189 -7.22 -11.50 -27.61
N VAL A 190 -5.97 -11.44 -28.06
CA VAL A 190 -5.36 -10.29 -28.74
C VAL A 190 -5.39 -10.50 -30.25
N ILE A 191 -5.99 -9.54 -30.95
CA ILE A 191 -6.17 -9.55 -32.42
C ILE A 191 -5.54 -8.30 -33.07
N ALA A 192 -5.48 -8.28 -34.40
CA ALA A 192 -4.92 -7.16 -35.16
C ALA A 192 -5.51 -5.80 -34.74
N GLY A 193 -4.65 -4.82 -34.49
CA GLY A 193 -5.00 -3.47 -34.02
C GLY A 193 -5.01 -3.30 -32.50
N ASN A 194 -4.98 -4.37 -31.71
CA ASN A 194 -4.89 -4.27 -30.25
C ASN A 194 -3.49 -3.82 -29.80
N ARG A 195 -3.44 -2.89 -28.83
CA ARG A 195 -2.20 -2.45 -28.18
C ARG A 195 -1.83 -3.39 -27.04
N VAL A 196 -0.57 -3.78 -26.95
CA VAL A 196 -0.04 -4.71 -25.94
C VAL A 196 1.22 -4.13 -25.33
N LEU A 197 1.31 -4.12 -24.00
CA LEU A 197 2.59 -3.92 -23.31
C LEU A 197 3.36 -5.24 -23.31
N VAL A 198 4.36 -5.33 -24.16
CA VAL A 198 5.29 -6.45 -24.23
C VAL A 198 6.44 -6.16 -23.25
N LYS A 199 6.42 -6.78 -22.08
CA LYS A 199 7.39 -6.52 -20.99
C LYS A 199 8.18 -7.76 -20.55
N SER A 200 8.03 -8.87 -21.27
CA SER A 200 8.54 -10.18 -20.85
C SER A 200 9.23 -10.95 -21.99
N GLN A 201 9.77 -10.25 -23.00
CA GLN A 201 10.64 -10.88 -23.99
C GLN A 201 11.93 -11.38 -23.33
N THR A 202 12.47 -12.47 -23.88
CA THR A 202 13.77 -13.03 -23.49
C THR A 202 14.90 -12.02 -23.67
N LEU A 203 14.86 -11.25 -24.77
CA LEU A 203 15.75 -10.12 -25.00
C LEU A 203 15.02 -8.83 -24.61
N ALA A 204 15.44 -8.21 -23.51
CA ALA A 204 14.76 -7.05 -22.95
C ALA A 204 14.73 -5.82 -23.89
N LYS A 205 15.63 -5.76 -24.89
CA LYS A 205 15.61 -4.71 -25.94
C LYS A 205 14.39 -4.79 -26.85
N ASP A 206 13.75 -5.96 -26.91
CA ASP A 206 12.55 -6.21 -27.72
C ASP A 206 11.26 -5.92 -26.95
N ASN A 207 11.33 -5.62 -25.65
CA ASN A 207 10.19 -5.13 -24.88
C ASN A 207 9.74 -3.75 -25.39
N GLY A 208 8.50 -3.37 -25.08
CA GLY A 208 7.89 -2.10 -25.45
C GLY A 208 6.39 -2.18 -25.65
N ILE A 209 5.82 -1.17 -26.28
CA ILE A 209 4.39 -1.13 -26.62
C ILE A 209 4.25 -1.50 -28.09
N TYR A 210 3.44 -2.53 -28.37
CA TYR A 210 3.24 -3.06 -29.72
C TYR A 210 1.77 -3.02 -30.11
N VAL A 211 1.53 -2.91 -31.42
CA VAL A 211 0.23 -3.13 -32.04
C VAL A 211 0.24 -4.51 -32.68
N ALA A 212 -0.67 -5.36 -32.21
CA ALA A 212 -0.83 -6.71 -32.74
C ALA A 212 -1.26 -6.66 -34.21
N ALA A 213 -0.80 -7.64 -34.99
CA ALA A 213 -1.10 -7.78 -36.42
C ALA A 213 -1.18 -9.25 -36.80
N ASN A 214 -1.78 -9.54 -37.97
CA ASN A 214 -1.82 -10.91 -38.49
C ASN A 214 -0.42 -11.41 -38.92
N GLY A 215 0.45 -10.47 -39.34
CA GLY A 215 1.87 -10.70 -39.61
C GLY A 215 2.74 -10.37 -38.39
N ALA A 216 3.95 -9.86 -38.62
CA ALA A 216 4.81 -9.36 -37.55
C ALA A 216 4.15 -8.16 -36.85
N TRP A 217 4.21 -8.14 -35.53
CA TRP A 217 3.74 -7.00 -34.75
C TRP A 217 4.72 -5.84 -34.90
N VAL A 218 4.20 -4.62 -34.88
CA VAL A 218 5.00 -3.40 -34.97
C VAL A 218 4.90 -2.64 -33.65
N ARG A 219 5.92 -1.84 -33.32
CA ARG A 219 5.81 -0.92 -32.18
C ARG A 219 4.67 0.06 -32.42
N ALA A 220 4.01 0.45 -31.34
CA ALA A 220 2.96 1.43 -31.40
C ALA A 220 3.50 2.81 -31.81
N LYS A 221 2.67 3.59 -32.49
CA LYS A 221 3.09 4.86 -33.11
C LYS A 221 3.59 5.92 -32.12
N ASP A 222 3.22 5.81 -30.85
CA ASP A 222 3.65 6.67 -29.75
C ASP A 222 4.87 6.10 -28.97
N ALA A 223 5.50 5.06 -29.51
CA ALA A 223 6.66 4.37 -28.95
C ALA A 223 7.50 3.64 -30.04
N ASP A 224 7.51 4.16 -31.28
CA ASP A 224 8.21 3.58 -32.42
C ASP A 224 9.58 4.25 -32.71
N ALA A 225 9.84 5.40 -32.09
CA ALA A 225 11.13 6.09 -32.16
C ALA A 225 11.80 6.22 -30.78
N SER A 226 13.15 6.24 -30.77
CA SER A 226 13.93 6.38 -29.52
C SER A 226 13.61 7.66 -28.73
N VAL A 227 13.25 8.74 -29.43
CA VAL A 227 12.88 10.02 -28.80
C VAL A 227 11.52 9.97 -28.09
N GLU A 228 10.69 8.97 -28.40
CA GLU A 228 9.37 8.76 -27.80
C GLU A 228 9.45 7.84 -26.57
N VAL A 229 10.57 7.15 -26.39
CA VAL A 229 10.75 6.15 -25.33
C VAL A 229 11.83 6.63 -24.38
N THR A 230 11.43 7.44 -23.42
CA THR A 230 12.30 8.01 -22.39
C THR A 230 12.20 7.24 -21.08
N SER A 231 13.27 7.34 -20.27
CA SER A 231 13.24 6.83 -18.90
C SER A 231 12.08 7.49 -18.15
N GLY A 232 11.24 6.67 -17.51
CA GLY A 232 10.05 7.15 -16.82
C GLY A 232 8.76 7.10 -17.63
N LEU A 233 8.78 6.66 -18.89
CA LEU A 233 7.57 6.38 -19.69
C LEU A 233 6.56 5.54 -18.88
N ILE A 234 5.28 5.93 -18.88
CA ILE A 234 4.17 5.30 -18.14
C ILE A 234 3.07 4.84 -19.09
N VAL A 235 2.54 3.64 -18.85
CA VAL A 235 1.39 3.08 -19.59
C VAL A 235 0.45 2.29 -18.69
N SER A 236 -0.86 2.44 -18.89
CA SER A 236 -1.91 1.70 -18.17
C SER A 236 -2.38 0.47 -18.95
N VAL A 237 -2.80 -0.58 -18.23
CA VAL A 237 -3.31 -1.84 -18.75
C VAL A 237 -4.80 -1.96 -18.42
N GLU A 238 -5.62 -2.23 -19.43
CA GLU A 238 -7.10 -2.23 -19.29
C GLU A 238 -7.66 -3.59 -18.86
N GLU A 239 -7.25 -4.67 -19.51
CA GLU A 239 -7.78 -6.02 -19.35
C GLU A 239 -6.69 -7.03 -18.97
N GLY A 240 -7.11 -8.20 -18.49
CA GLY A 240 -6.23 -9.27 -18.04
C GLY A 240 -6.78 -10.03 -16.84
N THR A 241 -6.39 -11.28 -16.68
CA THR A 241 -6.73 -12.08 -15.49
C THR A 241 -5.89 -11.65 -14.29
N THR A 242 -4.62 -11.29 -14.52
CA THR A 242 -3.66 -10.97 -13.46
C THR A 242 -3.17 -9.53 -13.52
N LEU A 243 -3.17 -8.90 -14.69
CA LEU A 243 -2.58 -7.57 -14.92
C LEU A 243 -3.61 -6.48 -15.29
N ALA A 244 -4.91 -6.76 -15.21
CA ALA A 244 -5.94 -5.74 -15.45
C ALA A 244 -5.80 -4.56 -14.48
N ASN A 245 -6.14 -3.37 -14.97
CA ASN A 245 -6.10 -2.11 -14.21
C ASN A 245 -4.72 -1.77 -13.63
N THR A 246 -3.64 -2.25 -14.25
CA THR A 246 -2.28 -1.95 -13.79
C THR A 246 -1.66 -0.75 -14.50
N ILE A 247 -0.61 -0.15 -13.92
CA ILE A 247 0.16 0.97 -14.45
C ILE A 247 1.63 0.54 -14.42
N TRP A 248 2.33 0.71 -15.54
CA TRP A 248 3.72 0.27 -15.70
C TRP A 248 4.61 1.43 -16.10
N GLN A 249 5.78 1.52 -15.47
CA GLN A 249 6.81 2.52 -15.76
C GLN A 249 8.04 1.86 -16.37
N LEU A 250 8.63 2.47 -17.39
CA LEU A 250 9.96 2.14 -17.88
C LEU A 250 11.01 2.65 -16.88
N ILE A 251 11.71 1.73 -16.21
CA ILE A 251 12.72 2.04 -15.18
C ILE A 251 14.16 1.97 -15.70
N THR A 252 14.34 1.77 -17.02
CA THR A 252 15.67 1.81 -17.61
C THR A 252 16.21 3.24 -17.53
N ASP A 253 17.37 3.42 -16.89
CA ASP A 253 18.01 4.73 -16.73
C ASP A 253 18.83 5.13 -17.96
N GLY A 254 18.95 6.44 -18.20
CA GLY A 254 19.81 7.00 -19.24
C GLY A 254 19.18 7.11 -20.63
N VAL A 255 20.02 7.29 -21.65
CA VAL A 255 19.60 7.45 -23.05
C VAL A 255 19.14 6.11 -23.61
N ILE A 256 17.91 6.06 -24.13
CA ILE A 256 17.31 4.87 -24.72
C ILE A 256 17.50 4.87 -26.24
N VAL A 257 17.99 3.77 -26.79
CA VAL A 257 18.06 3.51 -28.23
C VAL A 257 17.28 2.22 -28.53
N LEU A 258 16.15 2.35 -29.23
CA LEU A 258 15.29 1.18 -29.56
C LEU A 258 16.05 0.12 -30.36
N GLY A 259 15.80 -1.15 -30.04
CA GLY A 259 16.49 -2.30 -30.65
C GLY A 259 17.88 -2.60 -30.10
N THR A 260 18.43 -1.72 -29.24
CA THR A 260 19.75 -1.85 -28.61
C THR A 260 19.64 -1.84 -27.08
N THR A 261 19.05 -0.81 -26.50
CA THR A 261 18.93 -0.65 -25.04
C THR A 261 17.89 -1.61 -24.48
N ALA A 262 18.21 -2.30 -23.38
CA ALA A 262 17.26 -3.14 -22.66
C ALA A 262 16.14 -2.32 -22.01
N LEU A 263 14.88 -2.65 -22.28
CA LEU A 263 13.73 -1.95 -21.71
C LEU A 263 13.12 -2.77 -20.57
N ALA A 264 13.25 -2.26 -19.35
CA ALA A 264 12.75 -2.87 -18.13
C ALA A 264 11.52 -2.13 -17.60
N PHE A 265 10.39 -2.83 -17.48
CA PHE A 265 9.14 -2.25 -16.99
C PHE A 265 8.82 -2.72 -15.58
N GLN A 266 8.39 -1.80 -14.72
CA GLN A 266 8.00 -2.05 -13.34
C GLN A 266 6.53 -1.71 -13.14
N ASN A 267 5.78 -2.57 -12.44
CA ASN A 267 4.42 -2.26 -12.03
C ASN A 267 4.46 -1.20 -10.92
N ILE A 268 3.75 -0.09 -11.12
CA ILE A 268 3.65 1.04 -10.20
C ILE A 268 2.19 1.36 -9.82
N THR A 269 1.23 0.45 -10.07
CA THR A 269 -0.20 0.65 -9.74
C THR A 269 -0.44 1.05 -8.30
N GLN A 270 0.37 0.49 -7.39
CA GLN A 270 0.32 0.78 -5.95
C GLN A 270 1.51 1.65 -5.51
N GLY A 271 2.22 2.29 -6.46
CA GLY A 271 3.54 2.86 -6.28
C GLY A 271 4.67 1.81 -6.38
N PHE A 272 5.92 2.24 -6.19
CA PHE A 272 6.97 1.32 -5.74
C PHE A 272 6.54 0.70 -4.41
N ALA A 273 6.97 -0.53 -4.08
CA ALA A 273 6.64 -1.15 -2.79
C ALA A 273 6.82 -0.10 -1.69
N PRO A 274 5.73 0.33 -1.01
CA PRO A 274 5.85 1.44 -0.09
C PRO A 274 6.87 1.03 0.95
N ILE A 275 7.82 1.92 1.23
CA ILE A 275 8.84 1.79 2.27
C ILE A 275 8.23 1.57 3.68
N ASN A 276 6.92 1.34 3.80
CA ASN A 276 6.14 1.38 5.02
C ASN A 276 5.45 0.06 5.41
N SER A 277 5.52 -1.04 4.65
CA SER A 277 5.33 -2.39 5.27
C SER A 277 5.55 -3.60 4.35
N PRO A 278 6.55 -4.46 4.64
CA PRO A 278 7.64 -4.23 5.58
C PRO A 278 8.65 -3.21 5.03
N ALA A 279 9.11 -2.27 5.86
CA ALA A 279 10.25 -1.43 5.57
C ALA A 279 11.52 -2.28 5.70
N LEU A 280 12.20 -2.60 4.61
CA LEU A 280 13.42 -3.43 4.63
C LEU A 280 14.71 -2.61 4.48
N GLN A 281 14.68 -1.32 4.81
CA GLN A 281 15.84 -0.42 4.79
C GLN A 281 16.14 0.13 6.19
N GLY A 282 17.39 0.50 6.47
CA GLY A 282 17.79 1.11 7.76
C GLY A 282 17.53 0.17 8.94
N THR A 283 16.66 0.59 9.87
CA THR A 283 16.10 -0.24 10.95
C THR A 283 14.81 -0.88 10.44
N PRO A 284 14.81 -2.16 10.01
CA PRO A 284 13.66 -2.75 9.36
C PRO A 284 12.44 -2.77 10.28
N THR A 285 11.27 -2.41 9.75
CA THR A 285 10.00 -2.45 10.49
C THR A 285 8.97 -3.29 9.73
N ALA A 286 8.11 -3.96 10.48
CA ALA A 286 6.96 -4.68 9.95
C ALA A 286 5.76 -4.45 10.87
N GLN A 287 4.56 -4.63 10.35
CA GLN A 287 3.37 -4.64 11.21
C GLN A 287 3.48 -5.78 12.21
N THR A 288 3.33 -5.47 13.49
CA THR A 288 3.29 -6.52 14.53
C THR A 288 1.99 -7.29 14.39
N ALA A 289 2.11 -8.61 14.18
CA ALA A 289 0.97 -9.50 14.10
C ALA A 289 0.16 -9.52 15.40
N ALA A 290 -1.11 -9.93 15.30
CA ALA A 290 -1.97 -10.14 16.46
C ALA A 290 -1.36 -11.19 17.40
N GLN A 291 -1.70 -11.12 18.68
CA GLN A 291 -1.32 -12.15 19.63
C GLN A 291 -1.90 -13.50 19.16
N PHE A 292 -1.10 -14.57 19.25
CA PHE A 292 -1.44 -15.93 18.79
C PHE A 292 -1.53 -16.15 17.26
N ASP A 293 -1.09 -15.20 16.44
CA ASP A 293 -0.94 -15.42 14.99
C ASP A 293 0.10 -16.53 14.72
N ASN A 294 -0.29 -17.59 14.01
CA ASN A 294 0.54 -18.76 13.67
C ASN A 294 0.76 -18.90 12.15
N THR A 295 0.57 -17.81 11.41
CA THR A 295 0.75 -17.78 9.96
C THR A 295 2.21 -17.50 9.57
N ASN A 296 2.51 -17.52 8.27
CA ASN A 296 3.86 -17.28 7.74
C ASN A 296 4.26 -15.79 7.67
N LYS A 297 3.65 -14.90 8.47
CA LYS A 297 3.99 -13.47 8.51
C LYS A 297 5.38 -13.26 9.13
N LEU A 298 6.06 -12.18 8.74
CA LEU A 298 7.31 -11.76 9.38
C LEU A 298 7.06 -11.43 10.86
N ALA A 299 7.89 -12.00 11.74
CA ALA A 299 7.83 -11.71 13.17
C ALA A 299 8.56 -10.40 13.50
N THR A 300 7.91 -9.50 14.24
CA THR A 300 8.58 -8.32 14.83
C THR A 300 9.23 -8.69 16.17
N ASN A 301 10.23 -7.91 16.60
CA ASN A 301 10.81 -8.08 17.95
C ASN A 301 9.75 -8.03 19.05
N LEU A 302 8.73 -7.19 18.89
CA LEU A 302 7.59 -7.11 19.81
C LEU A 302 6.84 -8.45 19.86
N PHE A 303 6.51 -9.04 18.70
CA PHE A 303 5.85 -10.35 18.62
C PHE A 303 6.70 -11.46 19.26
N VAL A 304 8.01 -11.51 18.96
CA VAL A 304 8.94 -12.50 19.52
C VAL A 304 9.09 -12.36 21.03
N GLN A 305 9.19 -11.13 21.56
CA GLN A 305 9.23 -10.93 23.02
C GLN A 305 7.96 -11.43 23.71
N ARG A 306 6.77 -11.31 23.09
CA ARG A 306 5.54 -11.92 23.64
C ARG A 306 5.62 -13.46 23.64
N ALA A 307 6.22 -14.05 22.61
CA ALA A 307 6.26 -15.50 22.42
C ALA A 307 7.28 -16.22 23.33
N LEU A 308 8.37 -15.56 23.71
CA LEU A 308 9.46 -16.17 24.51
C LEU A 308 9.13 -16.32 26.01
N GLY A 309 7.90 -16.06 26.45
CA GLY A 309 7.49 -16.18 27.85
C GLY A 309 7.74 -14.95 28.71
N ASN A 310 8.27 -13.86 28.14
CA ASN A 310 8.29 -12.56 28.80
C ASN A 310 6.88 -11.95 28.76
N LEU A 311 6.49 -11.30 29.86
CA LEU A 311 5.23 -10.56 29.93
C LEU A 311 5.35 -9.30 29.07
N SER A 312 4.34 -9.06 28.23
CA SER A 312 4.38 -7.99 27.23
C SER A 312 4.21 -6.59 27.83
N ALA A 313 3.72 -6.49 29.07
CA ALA A 313 3.64 -5.27 29.87
C ALA A 313 3.34 -5.61 31.35
N ALA A 314 3.53 -4.64 32.23
CA ALA A 314 2.97 -4.63 33.59
C ALA A 314 1.97 -3.48 33.73
N ILE A 315 0.71 -3.78 34.07
CA ILE A 315 -0.39 -2.81 34.12
C ILE A 315 -0.93 -2.73 35.55
N PRO A 316 -0.94 -1.53 36.18
CA PRO A 316 -1.60 -1.34 37.46
C PRO A 316 -3.12 -1.32 37.30
N ILE A 317 -3.84 -2.03 38.17
CA ILE A 317 -5.31 -2.03 38.26
C ILE A 317 -5.71 -1.38 39.58
N THR A 318 -6.45 -0.27 39.50
CA THR A 318 -6.75 0.58 40.66
C THR A 318 -8.23 0.64 41.03
N ASP A 319 -9.11 0.09 40.18
CA ASP A 319 -10.56 0.08 40.38
C ASP A 319 -11.20 -1.16 39.73
N THR A 320 -12.50 -1.38 39.98
CA THR A 320 -13.33 -2.39 39.32
C THR A 320 -13.13 -2.31 37.81
N THR A 321 -12.63 -3.39 37.23
CA THR A 321 -12.20 -3.40 35.82
C THR A 321 -12.68 -4.68 35.15
N SER A 322 -13.24 -4.55 33.95
CA SER A 322 -13.47 -5.69 33.05
C SER A 322 -12.32 -5.78 32.07
N LEU A 323 -11.59 -6.89 32.13
CA LEU A 323 -10.44 -7.12 31.28
C LEU A 323 -10.88 -7.53 29.87
N THR A 324 -10.10 -7.16 28.85
CA THR A 324 -10.31 -7.56 27.47
C THR A 324 -9.19 -8.49 26.99
N ALA A 325 -9.30 -9.01 25.77
CA ALA A 325 -8.26 -9.82 25.14
C ALA A 325 -6.88 -9.15 25.12
N ALA A 326 -6.85 -7.80 25.10
CA ALA A 326 -5.60 -7.04 25.10
C ALA A 326 -4.78 -7.19 26.40
N HIS A 327 -5.38 -7.64 27.50
CA HIS A 327 -4.67 -7.86 28.77
C HIS A 327 -4.02 -9.24 28.88
N CYS A 328 -4.27 -10.15 27.92
CA CYS A 328 -3.63 -11.46 27.92
C CYS A 328 -2.12 -11.33 27.72
N GLY A 329 -1.34 -12.07 28.50
CA GLY A 329 0.13 -12.02 28.48
C GLY A 329 0.76 -10.81 29.18
N PHE A 330 -0.02 -10.05 29.96
CA PHE A 330 0.49 -8.98 30.83
C PHE A 330 0.56 -9.43 32.29
N LEU A 331 1.42 -8.77 33.08
CA LEU A 331 1.32 -8.74 34.53
C LEU A 331 0.30 -7.68 34.94
N LEU A 332 -0.78 -8.07 35.59
CA LEU A 332 -1.73 -7.16 36.20
C LEU A 332 -1.38 -7.00 37.68
N VAL A 333 -1.17 -5.76 38.12
CA VAL A 333 -0.76 -5.45 39.49
C VAL A 333 -1.88 -4.71 40.19
N GLY A 334 -2.51 -5.36 41.16
CA GLY A 334 -3.54 -4.73 41.99
C GLY A 334 -2.96 -3.62 42.87
N SER A 335 -3.79 -2.64 43.21
CA SER A 335 -3.43 -1.56 44.14
C SER A 335 -4.33 -1.56 45.38
N VAL A 336 -4.03 -0.67 46.34
CA VAL A 336 -4.91 -0.39 47.51
C VAL A 336 -6.35 -0.07 47.12
N GLY A 337 -6.58 0.49 45.92
CA GLY A 337 -7.90 0.93 45.46
C GLY A 337 -8.86 -0.21 45.11
N LEU A 338 -8.38 -1.46 45.11
CA LEU A 338 -9.16 -2.65 44.80
C LEU A 338 -9.80 -3.33 46.02
N LEU A 339 -9.62 -2.80 47.23
CA LEU A 339 -10.19 -3.39 48.43
C LEU A 339 -11.71 -3.59 48.28
N GLY A 340 -12.16 -4.85 48.32
CA GLY A 340 -13.57 -5.23 48.17
C GLY A 340 -14.13 -5.05 46.75
N LYS A 341 -13.28 -4.75 45.76
CA LYS A 341 -13.67 -4.57 44.35
C LYS A 341 -13.41 -5.84 43.53
N THR A 342 -14.01 -5.87 42.35
CA THR A 342 -13.95 -7.03 41.45
C THR A 342 -13.20 -6.70 40.16
N VAL A 343 -12.25 -7.55 39.79
CA VAL A 343 -11.65 -7.57 38.45
C VAL A 343 -12.25 -8.74 37.69
N THR A 344 -12.94 -8.45 36.60
CA THR A 344 -13.61 -9.45 35.76
C THR A 344 -12.69 -9.83 34.61
N LEU A 345 -12.47 -11.13 34.40
CA LEU A 345 -11.65 -11.67 33.32
C LEU A 345 -12.32 -11.45 31.96
N PRO A 346 -11.57 -11.50 30.85
CA PRO A 346 -12.18 -11.49 29.53
C PRO A 346 -13.01 -12.77 29.29
N PRO A 347 -14.09 -12.71 28.51
CA PRO A 347 -14.87 -13.88 28.13
C PRO A 347 -14.03 -14.86 27.28
N ILE A 348 -14.11 -16.15 27.58
CA ILE A 348 -13.30 -17.18 26.90
C ILE A 348 -13.69 -17.39 25.43
N SER A 349 -14.94 -17.08 25.06
CA SER A 349 -15.47 -17.31 23.72
C SER A 349 -14.77 -16.50 22.62
N GLY A 350 -14.12 -15.39 22.97
CA GLY A 350 -13.34 -14.55 22.06
C GLY A 350 -11.83 -14.79 22.14
N LEU A 351 -11.39 -15.81 22.89
CA LEU A 351 -9.98 -16.05 23.17
C LEU A 351 -9.54 -17.44 22.72
N PRO A 352 -8.34 -17.58 22.14
CA PRO A 352 -7.77 -18.89 21.90
C PRO A 352 -7.40 -19.60 23.21
N THR A 353 -7.40 -20.93 23.17
CA THR A 353 -6.83 -21.76 24.23
C THR A 353 -5.35 -21.40 24.43
N GLY A 354 -4.92 -21.26 25.68
CA GLY A 354 -3.59 -20.81 26.05
C GLY A 354 -3.46 -19.30 26.30
N ALA A 355 -4.53 -18.52 26.12
CA ALA A 355 -4.55 -17.13 26.59
C ALA A 355 -4.37 -17.08 28.11
N THR A 356 -3.41 -16.27 28.58
CA THR A 356 -2.97 -16.29 29.99
C THR A 356 -3.12 -14.93 30.65
N ILE A 357 -3.61 -14.90 31.88
CA ILE A 357 -3.66 -13.73 32.76
C ILE A 357 -2.78 -13.99 33.97
N HIS A 358 -1.85 -13.07 34.24
CA HIS A 358 -1.06 -13.05 35.47
C HIS A 358 -1.56 -11.91 36.34
N PHE A 359 -2.01 -12.20 37.55
CA PHE A 359 -2.47 -11.19 38.49
C PHE A 359 -1.68 -11.30 39.80
N SER A 360 -1.11 -10.18 40.22
CA SER A 360 -0.50 -10.01 41.54
C SER A 360 -1.37 -9.04 42.32
N ALA A 361 -1.96 -9.50 43.42
CA ALA A 361 -2.67 -8.62 44.33
C ALA A 361 -1.67 -7.62 44.95
N GLY A 362 -2.14 -6.39 45.14
CA GLY A 362 -1.40 -5.39 45.91
C GLY A 362 -1.58 -5.65 47.40
N VAL A 363 -1.56 -4.60 48.22
CA VAL A 363 -1.80 -4.70 49.67
C VAL A 363 -3.29 -4.77 50.05
N ALA A 364 -4.18 -5.07 49.09
CA ALA A 364 -5.62 -5.14 49.31
C ALA A 364 -6.22 -6.39 48.66
N ASP A 365 -7.13 -7.03 49.40
CA ASP A 365 -7.89 -8.18 48.89
C ASP A 365 -8.75 -7.76 47.70
N THR A 366 -8.74 -8.58 46.66
CA THR A 366 -9.45 -8.31 45.39
C THR A 366 -10.28 -9.53 45.00
N THR A 367 -11.48 -9.33 44.47
CA THR A 367 -12.24 -10.44 43.87
C THR A 367 -11.86 -10.59 42.40
N ILE A 368 -11.47 -11.79 41.98
CA ILE A 368 -11.30 -12.14 40.57
C ILE A 368 -12.52 -12.93 40.13
N ALA A 369 -13.21 -12.46 39.09
CA ALA A 369 -14.43 -13.07 38.57
C ALA A 369 -14.27 -13.48 37.11
N ALA A 370 -14.86 -14.60 36.73
CA ALA A 370 -15.05 -14.98 35.33
C ALA A 370 -16.15 -14.11 34.69
N ALA A 371 -16.09 -13.91 33.37
CA ALA A 371 -17.12 -13.17 32.67
C ALA A 371 -18.36 -14.04 32.40
N GLY A 372 -19.56 -13.49 32.65
CA GLY A 372 -20.81 -14.15 32.29
C GLY A 372 -20.97 -15.53 32.93
N SER A 373 -21.16 -16.56 32.10
CA SER A 373 -21.30 -17.97 32.52
C SER A 373 -19.98 -18.75 32.54
N ASP A 374 -18.84 -18.08 32.30
CA ASP A 374 -17.54 -18.73 32.33
C ASP A 374 -17.22 -19.20 33.76
N ILE A 375 -16.41 -20.25 33.85
CA ILE A 375 -15.96 -20.83 35.12
C ILE A 375 -14.45 -20.62 35.30
N ILE A 376 -14.02 -20.59 36.56
CA ILE A 376 -12.66 -20.29 36.98
C ILE A 376 -12.24 -21.20 38.14
N GLY A 377 -11.03 -21.74 38.13
CA GLY A 377 -10.60 -22.60 39.23
C GLY A 377 -9.46 -23.56 38.91
N PRO A 378 -9.07 -24.41 39.88
CA PRO A 378 -7.98 -25.38 39.69
C PRO A 378 -8.38 -26.57 38.80
N ASN A 379 -9.67 -26.93 38.79
CA ASN A 379 -10.19 -28.12 38.12
C ASN A 379 -11.25 -27.79 37.04
N VAL A 380 -11.06 -26.68 36.34
CA VAL A 380 -11.93 -26.27 35.23
C VAL A 380 -11.90 -27.31 34.11
N GLY A 381 -13.07 -27.69 33.59
CA GLY A 381 -13.24 -28.76 32.61
C GLY A 381 -13.62 -30.13 33.19
N ALA A 382 -13.62 -30.30 34.51
CA ALA A 382 -14.16 -31.49 35.17
C ALA A 382 -15.67 -31.35 35.44
N THR A 383 -16.39 -32.47 35.46
CA THR A 383 -17.82 -32.52 35.81
C THR A 383 -18.05 -31.91 37.20
N GLY A 384 -18.98 -30.96 37.29
CA GLY A 384 -19.33 -30.29 38.55
C GLY A 384 -18.50 -29.06 38.91
N SER A 385 -17.62 -28.57 38.01
CA SER A 385 -16.92 -27.29 38.23
C SER A 385 -17.88 -26.11 38.06
N THR A 386 -18.13 -25.35 39.15
CA THR A 386 -19.11 -24.25 39.19
C THR A 386 -18.57 -22.94 39.76
N ILE A 387 -17.26 -22.86 40.04
CA ILE A 387 -16.67 -21.65 40.62
C ILE A 387 -16.66 -20.55 39.55
N THR A 388 -17.23 -19.38 39.88
CA THR A 388 -17.32 -18.21 38.99
C THR A 388 -16.48 -17.03 39.48
N SER A 389 -16.06 -17.03 40.75
CA SER A 389 -15.15 -16.03 41.31
C SER A 389 -14.43 -16.55 42.55
N PHE A 390 -13.35 -15.88 42.92
CA PHE A 390 -12.65 -16.07 44.20
C PHE A 390 -12.02 -14.76 44.68
N ALA A 391 -11.80 -14.64 45.98
CA ALA A 391 -11.02 -13.54 46.55
C ALA A 391 -9.54 -13.92 46.54
N ILE A 392 -8.69 -13.08 45.96
CA ILE A 392 -7.24 -13.15 46.12
C ILE A 392 -6.85 -12.22 47.28
N ASP A 393 -6.12 -12.76 48.25
CA ASP A 393 -5.70 -12.02 49.43
C ASP A 393 -4.61 -10.99 49.06
N ALA A 394 -4.43 -9.98 49.91
CA ALA A 394 -3.33 -9.05 49.79
C ALA A 394 -1.98 -9.79 49.64
N LEU A 395 -1.16 -9.32 48.70
CA LEU A 395 0.17 -9.84 48.35
C LEU A 395 0.20 -11.27 47.78
N ASP A 396 -0.97 -11.89 47.52
CA ASP A 396 -1.04 -13.15 46.79
C ASP A 396 -0.92 -12.94 45.27
N SER A 397 -0.62 -14.03 44.55
CA SER A 397 -0.60 -14.05 43.08
C SER A 397 -1.38 -15.23 42.52
N ILE A 398 -1.83 -15.10 41.27
CA ILE A 398 -2.45 -16.16 40.51
C ILE A 398 -2.09 -16.05 39.02
N THR A 399 -1.87 -17.19 38.38
CA THR A 399 -1.79 -17.31 36.92
C THR A 399 -2.96 -18.16 36.43
N LEU A 400 -3.72 -17.61 35.50
CA LEU A 400 -4.92 -18.21 34.93
C LEU A 400 -4.73 -18.42 33.44
N VAL A 401 -5.06 -19.61 32.94
CA VAL A 401 -4.95 -19.97 31.51
C VAL A 401 -6.32 -20.37 30.99
N ASN A 402 -6.74 -19.78 29.87
CA ASN A 402 -7.92 -20.22 29.13
C ASN A 402 -7.66 -21.61 28.55
N VAL A 403 -8.42 -22.61 29.02
CA VAL A 403 -8.33 -24.00 28.52
C VAL A 403 -9.47 -24.36 27.57
N GLY A 404 -10.24 -23.38 27.10
CA GLY A 404 -11.41 -23.56 26.23
C GLY A 404 -12.71 -23.86 26.99
N SER A 405 -12.64 -24.53 28.14
CA SER A 405 -13.78 -24.77 29.04
C SER A 405 -13.86 -23.81 30.24
N GLY A 406 -12.97 -22.81 30.29
CA GLY A 406 -12.89 -21.79 31.35
C GLY A 406 -11.45 -21.43 31.72
N TRP A 407 -11.29 -20.66 32.80
CA TRP A 407 -10.01 -20.14 33.29
C TRP A 407 -9.38 -21.06 34.34
N ARG A 408 -8.38 -21.84 33.93
CA ARG A 408 -7.66 -22.75 34.83
C ARG A 408 -6.57 -22.04 35.62
N MET A 409 -6.57 -22.20 36.94
CA MET A 409 -5.45 -21.80 37.80
C MET A 409 -4.26 -22.74 37.58
N VAL A 410 -3.10 -22.20 37.21
CA VAL A 410 -1.88 -22.99 36.91
C VAL A 410 -0.65 -22.56 37.70
N GLY A 411 -0.74 -21.46 38.45
CA GLY A 411 0.37 -20.97 39.28
C GLY A 411 -0.05 -19.84 40.20
N GLY A 412 0.89 -19.39 41.03
CA GLY A 412 0.70 -18.35 42.04
C GLY A 412 0.37 -18.90 43.43
N SER A 413 0.58 -18.08 44.47
CA SER A 413 0.39 -18.49 45.87
C SER A 413 -1.06 -18.83 46.20
N HIS A 414 -2.03 -18.19 45.52
CA HIS A 414 -3.46 -18.47 45.75
C HIS A 414 -3.81 -19.93 45.40
N LEU A 415 -3.20 -20.50 44.35
CA LEU A 415 -3.44 -21.89 43.94
C LEU A 415 -3.09 -22.89 45.06
N ASN A 416 -2.14 -22.56 45.94
CA ASN A 416 -1.74 -23.46 47.02
C ASN A 416 -2.90 -23.80 47.97
N LYS A 417 -3.85 -22.87 48.18
CA LYS A 417 -5.06 -23.12 49.00
C LYS A 417 -5.94 -24.25 48.45
N HIS A 418 -5.84 -24.51 47.14
CA HIS A 418 -6.57 -25.58 46.46
C HIS A 418 -5.75 -26.85 46.24
N SER A 419 -4.45 -26.82 46.55
CA SER A 419 -3.61 -28.01 46.50
C SER A 419 -3.91 -28.92 47.68
N SER A 420 -4.06 -30.22 47.42
CA SER A 420 -4.25 -31.23 48.47
C SER A 420 -3.11 -31.29 49.49
N GLN A 421 -1.94 -30.72 49.16
CA GLN A 421 -0.77 -30.63 50.05
C GLN A 421 -0.95 -29.58 51.16
N PHE A 422 -1.79 -28.57 50.96
CA PHE A 422 -2.08 -27.52 51.95
C PHE A 422 -3.50 -27.60 52.51
N GLY A 423 -4.22 -28.70 52.24
CA GLY A 423 -5.61 -28.87 52.68
C GLY A 423 -5.78 -28.68 54.19
N ALA A 424 -6.82 -27.97 54.60
CA ALA A 424 -7.06 -27.63 56.00
C ALA A 424 -8.56 -27.58 56.31
N SER A 425 -8.89 -27.82 57.58
CA SER A 425 -10.20 -27.55 58.16
C SER A 425 -10.00 -26.76 59.44
N LEU A 426 -10.29 -25.45 59.42
CA LEU A 426 -10.00 -24.52 60.51
C LEU A 426 -11.14 -24.40 61.54
N VAL A 427 -11.85 -25.51 61.78
CA VAL A 427 -12.93 -25.57 62.79
C VAL A 427 -12.41 -26.06 64.15
N ALA A 428 -13.26 -26.08 65.17
CA ALA A 428 -12.86 -26.45 66.54
C ALA A 428 -12.21 -27.84 66.66
N ASN A 429 -12.68 -28.81 65.86
CA ASN A 429 -12.01 -30.10 65.65
C ASN A 429 -11.46 -30.12 64.22
N GLY A 430 -10.22 -29.68 64.06
CA GLY A 430 -9.67 -29.28 62.77
C GLY A 430 -8.29 -29.86 62.46
N TYR A 431 -7.83 -29.59 61.25
CA TYR A 431 -6.51 -30.03 60.80
C TYR A 431 -5.87 -29.03 59.82
N GLN A 432 -4.56 -29.11 59.72
CA GLN A 432 -3.75 -28.45 58.70
C GLN A 432 -2.77 -29.47 58.11
N ARG A 433 -2.80 -29.65 56.79
CA ARG A 433 -1.74 -30.37 56.07
C ARG A 433 -0.64 -29.39 55.71
N LEU A 434 0.60 -29.86 55.81
CA LEU A 434 1.79 -29.14 55.43
C LEU A 434 2.38 -29.78 54.16
N PRO A 435 3.08 -29.00 53.31
CA PRO A 435 3.66 -29.52 52.06
C PRO A 435 4.67 -30.64 52.24
N SER A 436 5.30 -30.73 53.42
CA SER A 436 6.21 -31.82 53.78
C SER A 436 5.50 -33.17 53.95
N GLY A 437 4.17 -33.20 53.93
CA GLY A 437 3.35 -34.36 54.28
C GLY A 437 2.96 -34.41 55.75
N LEU A 438 3.56 -33.57 56.61
CA LEU A 438 3.15 -33.44 58.00
C LEU A 438 1.70 -32.95 58.09
N ILE A 439 0.98 -33.49 59.06
CA ILE A 439 -0.39 -33.13 59.39
C ILE A 439 -0.41 -32.72 60.85
N ILE A 440 -1.00 -31.57 61.11
CA ILE A 440 -1.30 -31.08 62.45
C ILE A 440 -2.81 -31.18 62.63
N GLN A 441 -3.26 -31.77 63.75
CA GLN A 441 -4.67 -31.88 64.08
C GLN A 441 -4.93 -31.39 65.49
N TRP A 442 -6.09 -30.78 65.73
CA TRP A 442 -6.51 -30.30 67.04
C TRP A 442 -7.98 -30.58 67.30
N GLY A 443 -8.37 -30.56 68.56
CA GLY A 443 -9.76 -30.82 68.95
C GLY A 443 -9.99 -30.79 70.45
N THR A 444 -11.22 -31.15 70.83
CA THR A 444 -11.63 -31.31 72.24
C THR A 444 -12.25 -32.68 72.45
N ALA A 445 -12.04 -33.26 73.64
CA ALA A 445 -12.56 -34.60 73.98
C ALA A 445 -13.41 -34.63 75.26
N GLY A 446 -14.25 -33.61 75.44
CA GLY A 446 -15.21 -33.51 76.54
C GLY A 446 -14.58 -33.61 77.94
N ASN A 447 -15.40 -33.96 78.93
CA ASN A 447 -15.07 -33.92 80.36
C ASN A 447 -15.00 -35.35 80.94
N THR A 448 -14.12 -36.20 80.40
CA THR A 448 -14.02 -37.62 80.82
C THR A 448 -13.16 -37.76 82.08
N ASN A 449 -13.64 -38.44 83.12
CA ASN A 449 -12.83 -38.86 84.27
C ASN A 449 -12.44 -40.34 84.08
N GLY A 450 -11.15 -40.64 83.92
CA GLY A 450 -10.65 -41.95 83.53
C GLY A 450 -10.14 -41.99 82.07
N PHE A 451 -10.42 -43.08 81.35
CA PHE A 451 -9.96 -43.26 79.97
C PHE A 451 -11.02 -42.87 78.95
N GLY A 452 -10.62 -42.14 77.92
CA GLY A 452 -11.46 -41.72 76.80
C GLY A 452 -10.78 -41.94 75.45
N THR A 453 -11.51 -41.67 74.36
CA THR A 453 -10.97 -41.74 72.99
C THR A 453 -11.22 -40.42 72.27
N TRP A 454 -10.17 -39.87 71.65
CA TRP A 454 -10.32 -38.80 70.68
C TRP A 454 -10.15 -39.36 69.28
N THR A 455 -11.14 -39.13 68.42
CA THR A 455 -11.03 -39.44 66.99
C THR A 455 -10.43 -38.25 66.28
N TYR A 456 -9.36 -38.47 65.53
CA TYR A 456 -8.74 -37.40 64.76
C TYR A 456 -9.70 -36.90 63.67
N PRO A 457 -9.74 -35.58 63.38
CA PRO A 457 -10.51 -35.01 62.28
C PRO A 457 -10.32 -35.72 60.93
N ILE A 458 -9.09 -36.15 60.64
CA ILE A 458 -8.75 -37.02 59.51
C ILE A 458 -7.78 -38.14 59.96
N ALA A 459 -7.78 -39.26 59.24
CA ALA A 459 -6.78 -40.30 59.47
C ALA A 459 -5.39 -39.82 59.04
N PHE A 460 -4.38 -40.06 59.88
CA PHE A 460 -2.98 -39.92 59.49
C PHE A 460 -2.63 -41.01 58.46
N PRO A 461 -2.12 -40.68 57.27
CA PRO A 461 -1.82 -41.67 56.23
C PRO A 461 -0.83 -42.77 56.69
N ASN A 462 0.23 -42.38 57.39
CA ASN A 462 1.37 -43.25 57.71
C ASN A 462 1.53 -43.49 59.21
N ALA A 463 1.71 -42.44 60.00
CA ALA A 463 2.01 -42.56 61.43
C ALA A 463 1.69 -41.30 62.23
N VAL A 464 1.47 -41.48 63.53
CA VAL A 464 1.39 -40.40 64.51
C VAL A 464 2.68 -40.36 65.31
N PHE A 465 3.33 -39.20 65.35
CA PHE A 465 4.53 -39.03 66.16
C PHE A 465 4.16 -38.91 67.64
N ARG A 466 3.31 -37.93 67.97
CA ARG A 466 2.89 -37.63 69.34
C ARG A 466 1.51 -37.00 69.38
N VAL A 467 0.87 -37.19 70.52
CA VAL A 467 -0.37 -36.52 70.92
C VAL A 467 -0.08 -35.79 72.22
N PHE A 468 -0.57 -34.58 72.32
CA PHE A 468 -0.46 -33.73 73.50
C PHE A 468 -1.87 -33.45 73.99
N ALA A 469 -2.02 -33.42 75.32
CA ALA A 469 -3.25 -33.06 75.99
C ALA A 469 -2.96 -31.91 76.95
N SER A 470 -3.88 -30.95 77.00
CA SER A 470 -3.89 -29.88 77.99
C SER A 470 -5.30 -29.68 78.52
N ASN A 471 -5.39 -29.14 79.74
CA ASN A 471 -6.64 -28.69 80.33
C ASN A 471 -6.83 -27.18 80.12
N ASP A 472 -8.08 -26.72 80.18
CA ASP A 472 -8.35 -25.33 80.57
C ASP A 472 -8.12 -25.20 82.08
N ALA A 473 -7.62 -24.05 82.52
CA ALA A 473 -7.43 -23.75 83.95
C ALA A 473 -8.30 -22.56 84.39
N THR A 474 -9.17 -22.05 83.51
CA THR A 474 -9.88 -20.78 83.76
C THR A 474 -11.34 -20.90 84.20
N ALA A 475 -11.89 -22.10 84.42
CA ALA A 475 -13.25 -22.24 84.94
C ALA A 475 -13.32 -22.98 86.29
N SER A 476 -13.98 -22.34 87.25
CA SER A 476 -14.66 -22.94 88.40
C SER A 476 -13.88 -23.34 89.67
N GLY A 477 -12.56 -23.16 89.78
CA GLY A 477 -11.87 -23.48 91.05
C GLY A 477 -11.90 -24.97 91.44
N ALA A 478 -12.14 -25.85 90.46
CA ALA A 478 -12.02 -27.30 90.58
C ALA A 478 -10.86 -27.77 89.69
N ASN A 479 -9.82 -28.34 90.30
CA ASN A 479 -8.57 -28.66 89.60
C ASN A 479 -8.71 -29.91 88.71
N MET A 480 -8.27 -29.82 87.45
CA MET A 480 -7.74 -30.98 86.72
C MET A 480 -6.36 -31.32 87.29
N TYR A 481 -6.16 -32.56 87.77
CA TYR A 481 -4.89 -32.95 88.38
C TYR A 481 -3.84 -33.40 87.36
N ALA A 482 -4.29 -34.07 86.29
CA ALA A 482 -3.45 -34.51 85.18
C ALA A 482 -4.31 -34.86 83.95
N CYS A 483 -3.78 -34.59 82.75
CA CYS A 483 -4.26 -35.20 81.51
C CYS A 483 -3.09 -35.68 80.65
N GLY A 484 -3.30 -36.76 79.91
CA GLY A 484 -2.34 -37.31 78.98
C GLY A 484 -3.05 -37.95 77.80
N ALA A 485 -2.35 -38.02 76.67
CA ALA A 485 -2.85 -38.71 75.49
C ALA A 485 -1.73 -39.52 74.85
N HIS A 486 -2.07 -40.69 74.32
CA HIS A 486 -1.16 -41.53 73.57
C HIS A 486 -1.87 -42.10 72.34
N PRO A 487 -1.18 -42.30 71.20
CA PRO A 487 -1.74 -43.05 70.08
C PRO A 487 -2.34 -44.39 70.53
N SER A 488 -3.58 -44.68 70.11
CA SER A 488 -4.33 -45.88 70.52
C SER A 488 -3.99 -47.10 69.65
N GLY A 489 -4.65 -48.25 69.88
CA GLY A 489 -4.47 -49.48 69.07
C GLY A 489 -4.78 -49.31 67.56
N THR A 490 -5.52 -48.28 67.18
CA THR A 490 -5.66 -47.78 65.81
C THR A 490 -5.01 -46.40 65.70
N PRO A 491 -3.67 -46.31 65.77
CA PRO A 491 -2.96 -45.07 66.08
C PRO A 491 -3.09 -44.01 64.98
N LYS A 492 -3.58 -44.37 63.79
CA LYS A 492 -3.78 -43.45 62.67
C LYS A 492 -5.11 -42.68 62.73
N VAL A 493 -6.09 -43.16 63.48
CA VAL A 493 -7.46 -42.62 63.50
C VAL A 493 -7.88 -42.08 64.87
N SER A 494 -7.21 -42.52 65.94
CA SER A 494 -7.58 -42.12 67.30
C SER A 494 -6.43 -42.15 68.30
N ALA A 495 -6.57 -41.31 69.34
CA ALA A 495 -5.75 -41.32 70.54
C ALA A 495 -6.57 -41.79 71.75
N THR A 496 -5.92 -42.52 72.65
CA THR A 496 -6.45 -42.78 73.99
C THR A 496 -6.07 -41.62 74.89
N ILE A 497 -7.05 -41.15 75.66
CA ILE A 497 -6.90 -40.04 76.61
C ILE A 497 -7.01 -40.64 78.01
N ALA A 498 -6.21 -40.13 78.93
CA ALA A 498 -6.33 -40.41 80.35
C ALA A 498 -6.39 -39.09 81.11
N SER A 499 -7.35 -38.95 82.01
CA SER A 499 -7.56 -37.73 82.79
C SER A 499 -8.08 -38.05 84.18
N GLN A 500 -7.68 -37.22 85.15
CA GLN A 500 -8.23 -37.22 86.50
C GLN A 500 -8.89 -35.87 86.78
N LEU A 501 -10.22 -35.85 86.81
CA LEU A 501 -11.04 -34.66 87.00
C LEU A 501 -11.56 -34.56 88.44
N ALA A 502 -11.61 -33.35 89.00
CA ALA A 502 -12.54 -33.03 90.08
C ALA A 502 -13.99 -33.02 89.55
N THR A 503 -14.98 -33.24 90.42
CA THR A 503 -16.41 -33.25 90.03
C THR A 503 -16.79 -31.95 89.30
N GLY A 504 -17.20 -32.05 88.04
CA GLY A 504 -17.54 -30.90 87.18
C GLY A 504 -16.40 -30.32 86.35
N GLY A 505 -15.25 -31.00 86.23
CA GLY A 505 -14.04 -30.49 85.58
C GLY A 505 -14.14 -30.14 84.08
N ASP A 506 -13.15 -29.36 83.63
CA ASP A 506 -13.05 -28.71 82.31
C ASP A 506 -12.79 -29.67 81.13
N ALA A 507 -12.97 -29.14 79.91
CA ALA A 507 -12.73 -29.87 78.67
C ALA A 507 -11.23 -30.13 78.42
N ILE A 508 -10.92 -31.30 77.83
CA ILE A 508 -9.56 -31.66 77.43
C ILE A 508 -9.32 -31.18 75.99
N PHE A 509 -8.31 -30.35 75.81
CA PHE A 509 -7.82 -29.90 74.51
C PHE A 509 -6.69 -30.80 74.02
N LEU A 510 -6.74 -31.15 72.75
CA LEU A 510 -5.85 -32.12 72.16
C LEU A 510 -5.17 -31.56 70.92
N PHE A 511 -3.92 -31.98 70.74
CA PHE A 511 -3.10 -31.67 69.59
C PHE A 511 -2.34 -32.93 69.16
N ALA A 512 -2.37 -33.26 67.87
CA ALA A 512 -1.63 -34.39 67.31
C ALA A 512 -0.81 -33.97 66.10
N ILE A 513 0.36 -34.57 65.95
CA ILE A 513 1.24 -34.39 64.80
C ILE A 513 1.69 -35.74 64.25
N GLY A 514 1.67 -35.86 62.92
CA GLY A 514 1.97 -37.10 62.18
C GLY A 514 2.04 -36.83 60.68
N TYR A 515 2.00 -37.87 59.86
CA TYR A 515 2.04 -37.80 58.39
C TYR A 515 1.42 -39.06 57.74
#